data_AF-A0A1H3WFB6-F1
#
_entry.id   AF-A0A1H3WFB6-F1
#
_cell.length_a   1.000
_cell.length_b   1.000
_cell.length_c   1.000
_cell.angle_alpha   90.00
_cell.angle_beta   90.00
_cell.angle_gamma   90.00
#
_symmetry.space_group_name_H-M   'P 1'
#
loop_
_entity.id
_entity.type
_entity.pdbx_description
1 polymer ?
#
loop_
_entity_poly.entity_id
_entity_poly.type
_entity_poly.pdbx_seq_one_letter_code
_entity_poly.pdbx_strand_id
1 'polypeptide(L)'
;MATKVFDRDTLLDLTVNFVPLFILLFFIVGYAVYDPFGIDSMARNLQYVLLTAPFVLLSILTYLSGKAISTAEKSDPVYMPGGATVDDAEPIEEHEE
;
A
#
# COMPACT_ATOMS: atom_id res chain seq x y z
N MET A 1 -0.47 16.30 -22.54
CA MET A 1 -1.49 15.84 -21.59
C MET A 1 -1.17 14.41 -21.23
N ALA A 2 -0.55 14.17 -20.08
CA ALA A 2 -0.15 12.85 -19.62
C ALA A 2 -0.47 12.75 -18.13
N THR A 3 -1.50 11.96 -17.84
CA THR A 3 -1.80 11.15 -16.64
C THR A 3 -0.64 10.93 -15.65
N LYS A 4 -0.12 11.97 -15.00
CA LYS A 4 1.09 11.89 -14.15
C LYS A 4 0.91 12.51 -12.76
N VAL A 5 -0.32 12.48 -12.28
CA VAL A 5 -0.70 12.84 -10.90
C VAL A 5 -1.47 11.65 -10.28
N PHE A 6 -1.04 10.42 -10.58
CA PHE A 6 -0.98 9.46 -9.50
C PHE A 6 0.30 9.88 -8.78
N ASP A 7 0.14 10.65 -7.70
CA ASP A 7 1.26 11.36 -7.12
C ASP A 7 2.38 10.39 -6.78
N ARG A 8 3.62 10.77 -7.11
CA ARG A 8 4.78 9.91 -6.85
C ARG A 8 4.84 9.53 -5.37
N ASP A 9 4.31 10.38 -4.50
CA ASP A 9 4.21 10.16 -3.06
C ASP A 9 3.20 9.06 -2.73
N THR A 10 2.01 9.04 -3.33
CA THR A 10 1.04 7.93 -3.21
C THR A 10 1.60 6.61 -3.75
N LEU A 11 2.29 6.65 -4.90
CA LEU A 11 2.99 5.46 -5.41
C LEU A 11 4.14 5.03 -4.49
N LEU A 12 4.86 5.98 -3.88
CA LEU A 12 5.96 5.72 -2.96
C LEU A 12 5.45 5.06 -1.68
N ASP A 13 4.37 5.57 -1.07
CA ASP A 13 3.78 5.01 0.15
C ASP A 13 3.26 3.59 -0.08
N LEU A 14 2.58 3.36 -1.20
CA LEU A 14 2.13 2.02 -1.59
C LEU A 14 3.30 1.08 -1.87
N THR A 15 4.35 1.56 -2.52
CA THR A 15 5.54 0.77 -2.81
C THR A 15 6.31 0.41 -1.53
N VAL A 16 6.47 1.36 -0.61
CA VAL A 16 7.14 1.15 0.69
C VAL A 16 6.45 0.05 1.49
N ASN A 17 5.11 -0.05 1.42
CA ASN A 17 4.36 -1.13 2.08
C ASN A 17 4.40 -2.46 1.28
N PHE A 18 4.50 -2.38 -0.05
CA PHE A 18 4.57 -3.55 -0.92
C PHE A 18 5.90 -4.31 -0.82
N VAL A 19 7.03 -3.61 -0.61
CA VAL A 19 8.35 -4.24 -0.48
C VAL A 19 8.40 -5.29 0.64
N PRO A 20 7.95 -5.00 1.88
CA PRO A 20 7.82 -6.01 2.94
C PRO A 20 6.99 -7.23 2.52
N LEU A 21 5.86 -7.03 1.84
CA LEU A 21 5.01 -8.13 1.36
C LEU A 21 5.74 -9.03 0.37
N PHE A 22 6.49 -8.44 -0.56
CA PHE A 22 7.28 -9.18 -1.53
C PHE A 22 8.36 -10.03 -0.85
N ILE A 23 9.06 -9.48 0.14
CA ILE A 23 10.08 -10.21 0.90
C ILE A 23 9.47 -11.38 1.67
N LEU A 24 8.33 -11.16 2.34
CA LEU A 24 7.62 -12.23 3.07
C LEU A 24 7.15 -13.33 2.11
N LEU A 25 6.58 -12.96 0.96
CA LEU A 25 6.15 -13.91 -0.06
C LEU A 25 7.33 -14.74 -0.58
N PHE A 26 8.48 -14.10 -0.84
CA PHE A 26 9.70 -14.77 -1.26
C PHE A 26 10.12 -15.85 -0.26
N PHE A 27 10.12 -15.53 1.04
CA PHE A 27 10.45 -16.51 2.07
C PHE A 27 9.41 -17.61 2.21
N ILE A 28 8.12 -17.30 2.17
CA ILE A 28 7.05 -18.32 2.22
C ILE A 28 7.22 -19.32 1.07
N VAL A 29 7.44 -18.83 -0.15
CA VAL A 29 7.66 -19.70 -1.33
C VAL A 29 8.99 -20.44 -1.22
N GLY A 30 10.06 -19.76 -0.81
CA GLY A 30 11.37 -20.37 -0.63
C GLY A 30 11.35 -21.53 0.36
N TYR A 31 10.62 -21.38 1.46
CA TYR A 31 10.47 -22.42 2.48
C TYR A 31 9.48 -23.53 2.09
N ALA A 32 8.56 -23.25 1.17
CA ALA A 32 7.72 -24.28 0.57
C ALA A 32 8.51 -25.17 -0.39
N VAL A 33 9.53 -24.62 -1.06
CA VAL A 33 10.42 -25.37 -1.97
C VAL A 33 11.56 -26.05 -1.21
N TYR A 34 12.13 -25.39 -0.21
CA TYR A 34 13.25 -25.90 0.58
C TYR A 34 12.93 -25.80 2.07
N ASP A 35 12.80 -26.93 2.76
CA ASP A 35 12.47 -26.99 4.18
C ASP A 35 13.76 -27.06 5.05
N PRO A 36 14.16 -25.97 5.74
CA PRO A 36 15.36 -25.97 6.57
C PRO A 36 15.15 -26.64 7.93
N PHE A 37 13.92 -26.84 8.40
CA PHE A 37 13.64 -27.39 9.73
C PHE A 37 13.11 -28.84 9.70
N GLY A 38 12.79 -29.38 8.52
CA GLY A 38 12.58 -30.81 8.30
C GLY A 38 11.39 -31.40 9.06
N ILE A 39 11.62 -32.47 9.84
CA ILE A 39 10.56 -33.27 10.50
C ILE A 39 10.00 -32.59 11.76
N ASP A 40 10.70 -31.60 12.33
CA ASP A 40 10.22 -30.89 13.52
C ASP A 40 8.98 -30.04 13.17
N SER A 41 7.81 -30.60 13.44
CA SER A 41 6.53 -30.02 13.07
C SER A 41 6.25 -28.74 13.85
N MET A 42 6.82 -28.58 15.05
CA MET A 42 6.61 -27.39 15.88
C MET A 42 7.36 -26.19 15.32
N ALA A 43 8.66 -26.34 15.02
CA ALA A 43 9.50 -25.30 14.43
C ALA A 43 8.97 -24.86 13.07
N ARG A 44 8.56 -25.81 12.21
CA ARG A 44 7.99 -25.51 10.91
C ARG A 44 6.67 -24.73 11.02
N ASN A 45 5.77 -25.16 11.90
CA ASN A 45 4.52 -24.44 12.12
C ASN A 45 4.77 -23.02 12.64
N LEU A 46 5.68 -22.88 13.61
CA LEU A 46 6.01 -21.58 14.17
C LEU A 46 6.61 -20.63 13.12
N GLN A 47 7.52 -21.11 12.27
CA GLN A 47 8.07 -20.35 11.16
C GLN A 47 6.98 -19.87 10.20
N TYR A 48 6.08 -20.76 9.75
CA TYR A 48 5.00 -20.35 8.84
C TYR A 48 4.03 -19.38 9.51
N VAL A 49 3.71 -19.55 10.78
CA VAL A 49 2.88 -18.58 11.52
C VAL A 49 3.58 -17.21 11.58
N LEU A 50 4.87 -17.18 11.90
CA LEU A 50 5.65 -15.94 11.97
C LEU A 50 5.82 -15.24 10.61
N LEU A 51 5.69 -15.94 9.49
CA LEU A 51 5.73 -15.33 8.16
C LEU A 51 4.34 -14.95 7.65
N THR A 52 3.37 -15.86 7.79
CA THR A 52 2.02 -15.70 7.23
C THR A 52 1.19 -14.72 8.04
N ALA A 53 1.32 -14.67 9.36
CA ALA A 53 0.59 -13.72 10.19
C ALA A 53 0.91 -12.25 9.85
N PRO A 54 2.19 -11.81 9.82
CA PRO A 54 2.50 -10.45 9.38
C PRO A 54 2.20 -10.25 7.90
N PHE A 55 2.37 -11.26 7.03
CA PHE A 55 2.01 -11.14 5.62
C PHE A 55 0.53 -10.79 5.43
N VAL A 56 -0.37 -11.51 6.11
CA VAL A 56 -1.82 -11.25 6.05
C VAL A 56 -2.16 -9.89 6.66
N LEU A 57 -1.62 -9.59 7.84
CA LEU A 57 -1.90 -8.31 8.51
C LEU A 57 -1.41 -7.11 7.68
N LEU A 58 -0.19 -7.16 7.16
CA LEU A 58 0.36 -6.13 6.29
C LEU A 58 -0.39 -6.04 4.97
N SER A 59 -0.86 -7.16 4.40
CA SER A 59 -1.66 -7.14 3.17
C SER A 59 -2.99 -6.39 3.39
N ILE A 60 -3.64 -6.65 4.52
CA ILE A 60 -4.86 -5.95 4.92
C ILE A 60 -4.56 -4.45 5.11
N LEU A 61 -3.51 -4.11 5.87
CA LEU A 61 -3.15 -2.71 6.10
C LEU A 61 -2.79 -1.99 4.80
N THR A 62 -2.00 -2.60 3.92
CA THR A 62 -1.65 -2.05 2.60
C THR A 62 -2.89 -1.76 1.78
N TYR A 63 -3.84 -2.70 1.74
CA TYR A 63 -5.08 -2.55 1.01
C TYR A 63 -5.94 -1.42 1.58
N LEU A 64 -6.08 -1.36 2.91
CA LEU A 64 -6.82 -0.30 3.57
C LEU A 64 -6.18 1.07 3.36
N SER A 65 -4.85 1.17 3.45
CA SER A 65 -4.11 2.40 3.14
C SER A 65 -4.33 2.83 1.70
N GLY A 66 -4.19 1.93 0.73
CA GLY A 66 -4.43 2.28 -0.68
C GLY A 66 -5.85 2.71 -0.96
N LYS A 67 -6.84 2.03 -0.35
CA LYS A 67 -8.24 2.42 -0.47
C LYS A 67 -8.49 3.81 0.14
N ALA A 68 -7.96 4.08 1.33
CA ALA A 68 -8.10 5.37 2.00
C ALA A 68 -7.48 6.50 1.17
N ILE A 69 -6.25 6.31 0.66
CA ILE A 69 -5.56 7.31 -0.16
C ILE A 69 -6.34 7.60 -1.45
N SER A 70 -6.77 6.56 -2.17
CA SER A 70 -7.55 6.73 -3.40
C SER A 70 -8.92 7.40 -3.19
N THR A 71 -9.43 7.39 -1.96
CA THR A 71 -10.68 8.08 -1.60
C THR A 71 -10.39 9.54 -1.28
N ALA A 72 -9.35 9.81 -0.47
CA ALA A 72 -8.92 11.16 -0.13
C ALA A 72 -8.55 11.99 -1.37
N GLU A 73 -7.79 11.42 -2.31
CA GLU A 73 -7.40 12.10 -3.56
C GLU A 73 -8.58 12.43 -4.48
N LYS A 74 -9.70 11.71 -4.40
CA LYS A 74 -10.91 12.02 -5.19
C LYS A 74 -11.74 13.16 -4.62
N SER A 75 -11.63 13.41 -3.32
CA SER A 75 -12.40 14.44 -2.62
C SER A 75 -11.63 15.74 -2.43
N ASP A 76 -10.35 15.77 -2.78
CA ASP A 76 -9.50 16.92 -2.49
C ASP A 76 -9.69 18.01 -3.56
N PRO A 77 -10.10 19.23 -3.18
CA PRO A 77 -10.32 20.31 -4.13
C PRO A 77 -9.01 20.71 -4.80
N VAL A 78 -8.94 20.51 -6.12
CA VAL A 78 -7.79 20.93 -6.91
C VAL A 78 -7.94 22.41 -7.24
N TYR A 79 -6.98 23.24 -6.84
CA TYR A 79 -6.93 24.67 -7.18
C TYR A 79 -5.95 24.92 -8.33
N MET A 80 -6.16 26.02 -9.06
CA MET A 80 -5.14 26.48 -10.01
C MET A 80 -3.81 26.75 -9.28
N PRO A 81 -2.64 26.52 -9.91
CA PRO A 81 -1.35 26.83 -9.31
C PRO A 81 -1.29 28.30 -8.83
N GLY A 82 -1.11 28.50 -7.53
CA GLY A 82 -1.14 29.83 -6.88
C GLY A 82 -2.51 30.30 -6.39
N GLY A 83 -3.59 29.57 -6.69
CA GLY A 83 -4.96 29.83 -6.20
C GLY A 83 -5.22 29.33 -4.78
N ALA A 84 -4.51 28.29 -4.32
CA ALA A 84 -4.72 27.69 -3.00
C ALA A 84 -4.47 28.65 -1.81
N THR A 85 -3.81 29.79 -2.03
CA THR A 85 -3.53 30.80 -1.02
C THR A 85 -4.37 32.08 -1.18
N VAL A 86 -5.24 32.12 -2.19
CA VAL A 86 -6.11 33.27 -2.47
C VAL A 86 -7.44 33.03 -1.78
N ASP A 87 -7.86 33.98 -0.94
CA ASP A 87 -9.18 33.95 -0.33
C ASP A 87 -10.24 33.92 -1.45
N ASP A 88 -11.18 32.97 -1.38
CA ASP A 88 -12.27 32.77 -2.35
C ASP A 88 -11.87 32.18 -3.72
N ALA A 89 -10.74 31.46 -3.80
CA ALA A 89 -10.39 30.73 -5.02
C ALA A 89 -11.34 29.55 -5.28
N GLU A 90 -11.99 29.54 -6.43
CA GLU A 90 -12.81 28.40 -6.87
C GLU A 90 -11.91 27.24 -7.34
N PRO A 91 -12.20 25.98 -6.92
CA PRO A 91 -11.50 24.80 -7.40
C PRO A 91 -11.77 24.58 -8.90
N ILE A 92 -10.81 23.99 -9.60
CA ILE A 92 -10.85 23.81 -11.07
C ILE A 92 -11.91 22.78 -11.48
N GLU A 93 -12.23 21.84 -10.60
CA GLU A 93 -13.34 20.90 -10.75
C GLU A 93 -14.28 21.03 -9.54
N GLU A 94 -15.47 21.60 -9.76
CA GLU A 94 -16.58 21.49 -8.81
C GLU A 94 -17.12 20.06 -8.89
N HIS A 95 -16.87 19.25 -7.86
CA HIS A 95 -17.52 17.95 -7.74
C HIS A 95 -18.94 18.16 -7.20
N GLU A 96 -19.94 18.15 -8.10
CA GLU A 96 -21.35 18.00 -7.71
C GLU A 96 -21.54 16.64 -6.99
N GLU A 97 -22.13 16.70 -5.79
CA GLU A 97 -22.41 15.55 -4.89
C GLU A 97 -23.26 14.43 -5.50
#